data_AF-A0A925DKI1-F1
#
_entry.id   AF-A0A925DKI1-F1
#
_cell.length_a   1.000
_cell.length_b   1.000
_cell.length_c   1.000
_cell.angle_alpha   90.00
_cell.angle_beta   90.00
_cell.angle_gamma   90.00
#
_symmetry.space_group_name_H-M   'P 1'
#
loop_
_entity.id
_entity.type
_entity.pdbx_description
1 polymer ?
#
loop_
_entity_poly.entity_id
_entity_poly.type
_entity_poly.pdbx_seq_one_letter_code
_entity_poly.pdbx_strand_id
1 'polypeptide(L)'
;MLILPGSNALSVFRSQRLLTQLQAVLPAVASVQARYIHFIDASQPLTQDDINRLDALLTYGDAAEPAVEEGVCEEFFVIPRFGTISPWASKATDIAHNCGMAHIHRVERGVAFRINLKAGILGSSLGAAKQFTADEAREVAALLHDRMTESVLRHPDQAADLFRALEARPLESIDVLGAGKAALVAANTDLGLAMSDDEIDYLLEAFTKAARNPTDV
;
A
#
# COMPACT_ATOMS: atom_id res chain seq x y z
N MET A 1 11.34 -1.93 -11.07
CA MET A 1 10.99 -2.59 -9.80
C MET A 1 11.38 -4.06 -9.86
N LEU A 2 12.18 -4.53 -8.88
CA LEU A 2 12.43 -5.94 -8.61
C LEU A 2 11.51 -6.40 -7.47
N ILE A 3 11.03 -7.64 -7.53
CA ILE A 3 10.17 -8.23 -6.50
C ILE A 3 10.88 -9.45 -5.92
N LEU A 4 11.13 -9.44 -4.61
CA LEU A 4 11.80 -10.54 -3.93
C LEU A 4 10.89 -11.14 -2.85
N PRO A 5 10.67 -12.46 -2.87
CA PRO A 5 9.82 -13.10 -1.90
C PRO A 5 10.57 -13.31 -0.59
N GLY A 6 9.92 -13.06 0.55
CA GLY A 6 10.52 -13.10 1.88
C GLY A 6 10.09 -14.30 2.72
N SER A 7 10.42 -14.20 4.00
CA SER A 7 10.12 -15.16 5.06
C SER A 7 8.64 -15.22 5.44
N ASN A 8 8.28 -16.15 6.32
CA ASN A 8 6.92 -16.31 6.83
C ASN A 8 6.43 -15.02 7.53
N ALA A 9 5.20 -14.60 7.23
CA ALA A 9 4.58 -13.41 7.84
C ALA A 9 3.59 -13.73 8.96
N LEU A 10 3.18 -15.00 9.11
CA LEU A 10 2.22 -15.42 10.14
C LEU A 10 2.75 -16.59 10.96
N SER A 11 2.76 -16.44 12.28
CA SER A 11 2.88 -17.62 13.15
C SER A 11 1.66 -18.54 13.01
N VAL A 12 1.82 -19.81 13.37
CA VAL A 12 0.75 -20.83 13.31
C VAL A 12 -0.53 -20.35 13.99
N PHE A 13 -0.43 -19.74 15.18
CA PHE A 13 -1.58 -19.19 15.91
C PHE A 13 -2.28 -18.06 15.14
N ARG A 14 -1.52 -17.16 14.50
CA ARG A 14 -2.11 -16.06 13.71
C ARG A 14 -2.75 -16.57 12.43
N SER A 15 -2.14 -17.54 11.75
CA SER A 15 -2.72 -18.20 10.58
C SER A 15 -4.04 -18.89 10.94
N GLN A 16 -4.09 -19.66 12.03
CA GLN A 16 -5.33 -20.32 12.49
C GLN A 16 -6.43 -19.32 12.86
N ARG A 17 -6.08 -18.24 13.55
CA ARG A 17 -7.06 -17.19 13.89
C ARG A 17 -7.63 -16.52 12.63
N LEU A 18 -6.77 -16.19 11.67
CA LEU A 18 -7.18 -15.60 10.40
C LEU A 18 -8.03 -16.60 9.59
N LEU A 19 -7.66 -17.87 9.57
CA LEU A 19 -8.43 -18.93 8.90
C LEU A 19 -9.87 -19.00 9.44
N THR A 20 -10.05 -18.96 10.76
CA THR A 20 -11.39 -18.95 11.38
C THR A 20 -12.21 -17.72 10.96
N GLN A 21 -11.58 -16.54 10.90
CA GLN A 21 -12.26 -15.31 10.44
C GLN A 21 -12.64 -15.40 8.96
N LEU A 22 -11.73 -15.88 8.11
CA LEU A 22 -11.96 -16.09 6.69
C LEU A 22 -13.09 -17.10 6.47
N GLN A 23 -13.13 -18.20 7.22
CA GLN A 23 -14.17 -19.22 7.12
C GLN A 23 -15.54 -18.75 7.59
N ALA A 24 -15.61 -17.75 8.46
CA ALA A 24 -16.89 -17.15 8.87
C ALA A 24 -17.57 -16.40 7.72
N VAL A 25 -16.79 -15.88 6.77
CA VAL A 25 -17.28 -15.14 5.60
C VAL A 25 -17.32 -16.01 4.35
N LEU A 26 -16.30 -16.84 4.17
CA LEU A 26 -16.17 -17.81 3.08
C LEU A 26 -15.82 -19.21 3.62
N PRO A 27 -16.82 -20.04 3.98
CA PRO A 27 -16.62 -21.38 4.58
C PRO A 27 -15.83 -22.37 3.72
N ALA A 28 -15.67 -22.05 2.42
CA ALA A 28 -14.90 -22.83 1.47
C ALA A 28 -13.38 -22.69 1.64
N VAL A 29 -12.89 -21.71 2.40
CA VAL A 29 -11.44 -21.55 2.65
C VAL A 29 -10.89 -22.76 3.42
N ALA A 30 -9.87 -23.39 2.85
CA ALA A 30 -9.16 -24.55 3.41
C ALA A 30 -7.94 -24.12 4.24
N SER A 31 -7.15 -23.19 3.72
CA SER A 31 -5.93 -22.72 4.39
C SER A 31 -5.59 -21.27 4.03
N VAL A 32 -4.80 -20.64 4.90
CA VAL A 32 -4.20 -19.34 4.66
C VAL A 32 -2.71 -19.40 5.04
N GLN A 33 -1.87 -19.05 4.08
CA GLN A 33 -0.44 -18.86 4.26
C GLN A 33 -0.11 -17.40 3.95
N ALA A 34 0.93 -16.86 4.58
CA ALA A 34 1.40 -15.54 4.24
C ALA A 34 2.91 -15.43 4.35
N ARG A 35 3.50 -14.70 3.42
CA ARG A 35 4.93 -14.40 3.44
C ARG A 35 5.15 -12.91 3.23
N TYR A 36 6.26 -12.40 3.73
CA TYR A 36 6.70 -11.07 3.32
C TYR A 36 7.02 -11.08 1.83
N ILE A 37 6.81 -9.95 1.20
CA ILE A 37 7.21 -9.68 -0.18
C ILE A 37 7.87 -8.30 -0.20
N HIS A 38 8.97 -8.18 -0.92
CA HIS A 38 9.76 -6.96 -0.96
C HIS A 38 9.74 -6.39 -2.38
N PHE A 39 9.54 -5.09 -2.47
CA PHE A 39 9.52 -4.33 -3.72
C PHE A 39 10.70 -3.36 -3.71
N ILE A 40 11.58 -3.50 -4.69
CA ILE A 40 12.83 -2.74 -4.76
C ILE A 40 12.79 -1.86 -6.00
N ASP A 41 12.88 -0.56 -5.78
CA ASP A 41 13.04 0.42 -6.84
C ASP A 41 14.47 0.95 -6.86
N ALA A 42 15.02 1.12 -8.07
CA ALA A 42 16.41 1.47 -8.29
C ALA A 42 16.53 2.40 -9.50
N SER A 43 17.46 3.34 -9.41
CA SER A 43 17.82 4.29 -10.49
C SER A 43 18.42 3.60 -11.72
N GLN A 44 18.94 2.40 -11.56
CA GLN A 44 19.65 1.63 -12.57
C GLN A 44 19.28 0.15 -12.47
N PRO A 45 19.45 -0.63 -13.55
CA PRO A 45 19.27 -2.09 -13.49
C PRO A 45 20.17 -2.70 -12.41
N LEU A 46 19.57 -3.52 -11.54
CA LEU A 46 20.28 -4.24 -10.48
C LEU A 46 21.17 -5.33 -11.08
N THR A 47 22.43 -5.38 -10.63
CA THR A 47 23.37 -6.45 -11.02
C THR A 47 23.07 -7.74 -10.27
N GLN A 48 23.69 -8.84 -10.70
CA GLN A 48 23.58 -10.10 -9.96
C GLN A 48 24.16 -10.00 -8.53
N ASP A 49 25.20 -9.18 -8.33
CA ASP A 49 25.76 -8.95 -7.00
C ASP A 49 24.76 -8.20 -6.10
N ASP A 50 24.05 -7.20 -6.65
CA ASP A 50 23.00 -6.48 -5.92
C ASP A 50 21.86 -7.43 -5.53
N ILE A 51 21.41 -8.28 -6.45
CA ILE A 51 20.36 -9.27 -6.18
C ILE A 51 20.80 -10.23 -5.07
N ASN A 52 22.03 -10.76 -5.12
CA ASN A 52 22.54 -11.66 -4.09
C ASN A 52 22.63 -10.98 -2.71
N ARG A 53 23.06 -9.71 -2.67
CA ARG A 53 23.10 -8.93 -1.42
C ARG A 53 21.70 -8.64 -0.89
N LEU A 54 20.76 -8.29 -1.76
CA LEU A 54 19.37 -8.06 -1.40
C LEU A 54 18.72 -9.33 -0.87
N ASP A 55 18.92 -10.48 -1.52
CA ASP A 55 18.43 -11.78 -1.03
C ASP A 55 18.97 -12.08 0.37
N ALA A 56 20.27 -11.84 0.61
CA ALA A 56 20.86 -12.03 1.93
C ALA A 56 20.29 -11.06 2.99
N LEU A 57 20.12 -9.79 2.66
CA LEU A 57 19.56 -8.77 3.56
C LEU A 57 18.08 -9.00 3.88
N LEU A 58 17.32 -9.50 2.89
CA LEU A 58 15.88 -9.69 2.98
C LEU A 58 15.48 -11.10 3.45
N THR A 59 16.47 -11.94 3.75
CA THR A 59 16.28 -13.22 4.44
C THR A 59 16.38 -13.02 5.95
N TYR A 60 15.24 -12.77 6.60
CA TYR A 60 15.15 -12.58 8.04
C TYR A 60 13.89 -13.23 8.62
N GLY A 61 13.91 -13.64 9.89
CA GLY A 61 12.77 -14.31 10.53
C GLY A 61 12.64 -15.79 10.13
N ASP A 62 11.46 -16.37 10.37
CA ASP A 62 11.23 -17.80 10.16
C ASP A 62 11.03 -18.12 8.67
N ALA A 63 11.62 -19.21 8.21
CA ALA A 63 11.47 -19.66 6.82
C ALA A 63 9.99 -19.79 6.44
N ALA A 64 9.65 -19.32 5.23
CA ALA A 64 8.31 -19.51 4.70
C ALA A 64 8.01 -21.01 4.55
N GLU A 65 6.83 -21.42 5.01
CA GLU A 65 6.37 -22.79 4.74
C GLU A 65 6.21 -23.00 3.24
N PRO A 66 6.44 -24.22 2.74
CA PRO A 66 6.14 -24.56 1.36
C PRO A 66 4.69 -24.22 1.03
N ALA A 67 4.50 -23.69 -0.18
CA ALA A 67 3.18 -23.42 -0.70
C ALA A 67 2.33 -24.69 -0.73
N VAL A 68 1.10 -24.61 -0.23
CA VAL A 68 0.09 -25.63 -0.52
C VAL A 68 -0.42 -25.39 -1.95
N GLU A 69 -0.26 -26.37 -2.83
CA GLU A 69 -0.62 -26.27 -4.26
C GLU A 69 -1.93 -27.01 -4.61
N GLU A 70 -2.65 -27.52 -3.61
CA GLU A 70 -3.88 -28.27 -3.84
C GLU A 70 -5.11 -27.36 -3.98
N GLY A 71 -5.86 -27.53 -5.07
CA GLY A 71 -7.14 -26.85 -5.29
C GLY A 71 -7.01 -25.48 -5.97
N VAL A 72 -7.97 -24.59 -5.67
CA VAL A 72 -7.94 -23.20 -6.16
C VAL A 72 -7.18 -22.35 -5.15
N CYS A 73 -6.19 -21.63 -5.65
CA CYS A 73 -5.35 -20.72 -4.87
C CYS A 73 -5.59 -19.28 -5.36
N GLU A 74 -5.91 -18.38 -4.43
CA GLU A 74 -5.98 -16.94 -4.67
C GLU A 74 -4.89 -16.22 -3.89
N GLU A 75 -4.29 -15.20 -4.54
CA GLU A 75 -3.26 -14.37 -3.91
C GLU A 75 -3.75 -12.93 -3.72
N PHE A 76 -3.39 -12.38 -2.56
CA PHE A 76 -3.65 -11.00 -2.18
C PHE A 76 -2.36 -10.39 -1.65
N PHE A 77 -1.99 -9.21 -2.15
CA PHE A 77 -0.77 -8.53 -1.74
C PHE A 77 -1.15 -7.29 -0.95
N VAL A 78 -0.94 -7.34 0.37
CA VAL A 78 -1.18 -6.21 1.26
C VAL A 78 0.08 -5.37 1.31
N ILE A 79 -0.03 -4.10 0.93
CA ILE A 79 1.06 -3.13 0.88
C ILE A 79 0.66 -1.87 1.66
N PRO A 80 1.62 -1.00 2.02
CA PRO A 80 1.29 0.35 2.46
C PRO A 80 0.44 1.07 1.42
N ARG A 81 -0.45 1.95 1.89
CA ARG A 81 -1.33 2.74 1.02
C ARG A 81 -0.51 3.56 0.04
N PHE A 82 -0.95 3.64 -1.22
CA PHE A 82 -0.29 4.46 -2.22
C PHE A 82 -0.18 5.92 -1.77
N GLY A 83 0.98 6.53 -2.07
CA GLY A 83 1.32 7.88 -1.59
C GLY A 83 1.92 7.92 -0.17
N THR A 84 2.09 6.76 0.49
CA THR A 84 2.76 6.67 1.78
C THR A 84 4.11 5.96 1.66
N ILE A 85 4.98 6.16 2.65
CA ILE A 85 6.24 5.43 2.81
C ILE A 85 6.23 4.82 4.21
N SER A 86 6.41 3.50 4.30
CA SER A 86 6.42 2.85 5.62
C SER A 86 7.70 3.20 6.40
N PRO A 87 7.66 3.24 7.75
CA PRO A 87 8.88 3.37 8.55
C PRO A 87 9.88 2.22 8.33
N TRP A 88 9.38 1.05 7.91
CA TRP A 88 10.23 -0.08 7.53
C TRP A 88 11.01 0.25 6.26
N ALA A 89 10.37 0.86 5.27
CA ALA A 89 11.00 1.21 4.00
C ALA A 89 12.17 2.18 4.17
N SER A 90 12.01 3.21 5.01
CA SER A 90 13.10 4.15 5.31
C SER A 90 14.33 3.42 5.85
N LYS A 91 14.15 2.56 6.87
CA LYS A 91 15.26 1.82 7.47
C LYS A 91 15.86 0.77 6.55
N ALA A 92 15.03 0.05 5.79
CA ALA A 92 15.50 -0.96 4.84
C ALA A 92 16.32 -0.32 3.71
N THR A 93 15.90 0.85 3.25
CA THR A 93 16.64 1.63 2.24
C THR A 93 17.97 2.13 2.81
N ASP A 94 17.99 2.66 4.04
CA ASP A 94 19.24 3.07 4.70
C ASP A 94 20.23 1.89 4.85
N ILE A 95 19.74 0.71 5.22
CA ILE A 95 20.57 -0.51 5.30
C ILE A 95 21.13 -0.87 3.93
N ALA A 96 20.30 -0.83 2.88
CA ALA A 96 20.74 -1.12 1.51
C ALA A 96 21.85 -0.14 1.05
N HIS A 97 21.71 1.15 1.35
CA HIS A 97 22.74 2.17 1.08
C HIS A 97 24.03 1.91 1.85
N ASN A 98 23.94 1.57 3.14
CA ASN A 98 25.10 1.22 3.97
C ASN A 98 25.82 -0.05 3.49
N CYS A 99 25.12 -0.93 2.78
CA CYS A 99 25.69 -2.11 2.11
C CYS A 99 26.30 -1.81 0.72
N GLY A 100 26.39 -0.53 0.34
CA GLY A 100 27.02 -0.07 -0.90
C GLY A 100 26.06 0.06 -2.10
N MET A 101 24.76 -0.17 -1.91
CA MET A 101 23.76 -0.12 -2.99
C MET A 101 23.06 1.24 -3.07
N ALA A 102 23.84 2.32 -3.18
CA ALA A 102 23.32 3.71 -3.20
C ALA A 102 22.35 4.01 -4.37
N HIS A 103 22.36 3.17 -5.41
CA HIS A 103 21.47 3.30 -6.56
C HIS A 103 20.05 2.81 -6.29
N ILE A 104 19.79 2.12 -5.17
CA ILE A 104 18.44 1.75 -4.71
C ILE A 104 17.73 3.01 -4.23
N HIS A 105 16.58 3.33 -4.81
CA HIS A 105 15.78 4.46 -4.38
C HIS A 105 14.96 4.14 -3.15
N ARG A 106 14.33 2.96 -3.13
CA ARG A 106 13.50 2.54 -2.02
C ARG A 106 13.29 1.04 -2.01
N VAL A 107 13.34 0.47 -0.81
CA VAL A 107 12.91 -0.91 -0.52
C VAL A 107 11.62 -0.82 0.27
N GLU A 108 10.52 -1.40 -0.22
CA GLU A 108 9.25 -1.46 0.51
C GLU A 108 8.86 -2.92 0.78
N ARG A 109 8.09 -3.14 1.84
CA ARG A 109 7.62 -4.47 2.24
C ARG A 109 6.09 -4.54 2.22
N GLY A 110 5.58 -5.60 1.64
CA GLY A 110 4.20 -6.04 1.78
C GLY A 110 4.09 -7.44 2.39
N VAL A 111 2.87 -7.94 2.44
CA VAL A 111 2.54 -9.32 2.80
C VAL A 111 1.75 -9.95 1.66
N ALA A 112 2.28 -11.03 1.09
CA ALA A 112 1.57 -11.86 0.13
C ALA A 112 0.80 -12.95 0.89
N PHE A 113 -0.52 -12.87 0.88
CA PHE A 113 -1.42 -13.89 1.40
C PHE A 113 -1.79 -14.85 0.28
N ARG A 114 -1.69 -16.13 0.58
CA ARG A 114 -2.15 -17.22 -0.26
C ARG A 114 -3.31 -17.92 0.43
N ILE A 115 -4.47 -17.94 -0.22
CA ILE A 115 -5.70 -18.50 0.31
C ILE A 115 -6.14 -19.65 -0.59
N ASN A 116 -6.16 -20.85 -0.04
CA ASN A 116 -6.59 -22.04 -0.77
C ASN A 116 -8.04 -22.37 -0.42
N LEU A 117 -8.82 -22.75 -1.43
CA LEU A 117 -10.18 -23.27 -1.25
C LEU A 117 -10.18 -24.80 -1.17
N LYS A 118 -11.16 -25.35 -0.46
CA LYS A 118 -11.40 -26.79 -0.40
C LYS A 118 -11.64 -27.33 -1.82
N ALA A 119 -10.96 -28.42 -2.17
CA ALA A 119 -11.28 -29.17 -3.38
C ALA A 119 -12.73 -29.69 -3.28
N GLY A 120 -13.53 -29.51 -4.33
CA GLY A 120 -14.89 -30.04 -4.39
C GLY A 120 -14.89 -31.57 -4.30
N ILE A 121 -15.86 -32.14 -3.57
CA ILE A 121 -16.01 -33.59 -3.36
C ILE A 121 -16.30 -34.35 -4.67
N LEU A 122 -16.83 -33.66 -5.68
CA LEU A 122 -16.96 -34.16 -7.06
C LEU A 122 -15.73 -33.71 -7.85
N GLY A 123 -14.66 -34.50 -7.80
CA GLY A 123 -13.39 -34.19 -8.45
C GLY A 123 -13.58 -33.70 -9.88
N SER A 124 -13.16 -32.45 -10.13
CA SER A 124 -12.74 -31.78 -11.39
C SER A 124 -13.37 -32.16 -12.75
N SER A 125 -14.42 -32.97 -12.79
CA SER A 125 -14.91 -33.62 -14.00
C SER A 125 -16.16 -32.94 -14.59
N LEU A 126 -16.77 -31.97 -13.89
CA LEU A 126 -18.00 -31.31 -14.35
C LEU A 126 -18.11 -29.80 -14.07
N GLY A 127 -17.03 -29.12 -13.71
CA GLY A 127 -17.07 -27.65 -13.54
C GLY A 127 -15.71 -27.07 -13.23
N ALA A 128 -15.40 -25.92 -13.84
CA ALA A 128 -14.18 -25.17 -13.57
C ALA A 128 -13.99 -24.97 -12.07
N ALA A 129 -12.74 -25.04 -11.63
CA ALA A 129 -12.39 -24.83 -10.23
C ALA A 129 -12.97 -23.47 -9.77
N LYS A 130 -13.80 -23.46 -8.72
CA LYS A 130 -14.55 -22.27 -8.29
C LYS A 130 -13.56 -21.17 -7.88
N GLN A 131 -13.36 -20.19 -8.76
CA GLN A 131 -12.64 -18.95 -8.44
C GLN A 131 -13.48 -18.08 -7.51
N PHE A 132 -12.83 -17.13 -6.85
CA PHE A 132 -13.54 -16.14 -6.05
C PHE A 132 -14.40 -15.27 -6.96
N THR A 133 -15.65 -15.04 -6.55
CA THR A 133 -16.43 -13.92 -7.07
C THR A 133 -15.79 -12.59 -6.64
N ALA A 134 -16.13 -11.51 -7.33
CA ALA A 134 -15.65 -10.17 -6.96
C ALA A 134 -16.07 -9.77 -5.53
N ASP A 135 -17.24 -10.22 -5.08
CA ASP A 135 -17.75 -9.95 -3.73
C ASP A 135 -16.97 -10.73 -2.67
N GLU A 136 -16.78 -12.04 -2.88
CA GLU A 136 -15.97 -12.89 -1.99
C GLU A 136 -14.53 -12.35 -1.87
N ALA A 137 -13.94 -11.89 -2.99
CA ALA A 137 -12.60 -11.30 -2.97
C ALA A 137 -12.52 -10.00 -2.15
N ARG A 138 -13.55 -9.17 -2.19
CA ARG A 138 -13.62 -7.92 -1.42
C ARG A 138 -13.78 -8.19 0.07
N GLU A 139 -14.65 -9.12 0.42
CA GLU A 139 -14.90 -9.51 1.81
C GLU A 139 -13.65 -10.12 2.45
N VAL A 140 -12.96 -11.00 1.71
CA VAL A 140 -11.68 -11.55 2.15
C VAL A 140 -10.63 -10.46 2.27
N ALA A 141 -10.46 -9.59 1.26
CA ALA A 141 -9.50 -8.50 1.30
C ALA A 141 -9.71 -7.58 2.53
N ALA A 142 -10.96 -7.31 2.91
CA ALA A 142 -11.29 -6.48 4.09
C ALA A 142 -10.80 -7.07 5.42
N LEU A 143 -10.57 -8.40 5.50
CA LEU A 143 -10.01 -9.07 6.67
C LEU A 143 -8.48 -9.10 6.68
N LEU A 144 -7.82 -8.85 5.56
CA LEU A 144 -6.36 -9.00 5.41
C LEU A 144 -5.56 -7.73 5.73
N HIS A 145 -6.20 -6.56 5.76
CA HIS A 145 -5.50 -5.27 5.84
C HIS A 145 -6.21 -4.25 6.73
N ASP A 146 -5.46 -3.23 7.16
CA ASP A 146 -6.01 -2.01 7.74
C ASP A 146 -6.36 -0.99 6.63
N ARG A 147 -7.65 -0.71 6.47
CA ARG A 147 -8.16 0.22 5.45
C ARG A 147 -7.59 1.65 5.52
N MET A 148 -7.06 2.06 6.67
CA MET A 148 -6.55 3.41 6.86
C MET A 148 -5.13 3.56 6.33
N THR A 149 -4.32 2.51 6.46
CA THR A 149 -2.86 2.56 6.24
C THR A 149 -2.37 1.65 5.12
N GLU A 150 -3.17 0.68 4.69
CA GLU A 150 -2.77 -0.34 3.72
C GLU A 150 -3.69 -0.36 2.49
N SER A 151 -3.27 -1.10 1.47
CA SER A 151 -4.02 -1.37 0.24
C SER A 151 -3.82 -2.81 -0.19
N VAL A 152 -4.82 -3.40 -0.84
CA VAL A 152 -4.78 -4.80 -1.29
C VAL A 152 -4.71 -4.84 -2.81
N LEU A 153 -3.68 -5.50 -3.33
CA LEU A 153 -3.49 -5.75 -4.75
C LEU A 153 -3.81 -7.20 -5.09
N ARG A 154 -4.18 -7.44 -6.34
CA ARG A 154 -4.39 -8.80 -6.88
C ARG A 154 -3.23 -9.28 -7.74
N HIS A 155 -2.33 -8.37 -8.12
CA HIS A 155 -1.09 -8.72 -8.81
C HIS A 155 0.07 -7.94 -8.19
N PRO A 156 1.23 -8.57 -7.93
CA PRO A 156 2.34 -7.90 -7.24
C PRO A 156 2.94 -6.77 -8.09
N ASP A 157 2.88 -6.85 -9.43
CA ASP A 157 3.37 -5.79 -10.32
C ASP A 157 2.64 -4.45 -10.16
N GLN A 158 1.40 -4.46 -9.65
CA GLN A 158 0.65 -3.24 -9.32
C GLN A 158 1.35 -2.40 -8.23
N ALA A 159 2.27 -3.01 -7.47
CA ALA A 159 3.07 -2.31 -6.48
C ALA A 159 4.07 -1.32 -7.11
N ALA A 160 4.27 -1.34 -8.44
CA ALA A 160 5.06 -0.32 -9.14
C ALA A 160 4.56 1.10 -8.84
N ASP A 161 3.25 1.27 -8.65
CA ASP A 161 2.63 2.56 -8.30
C ASP A 161 3.04 3.08 -6.92
N LEU A 162 3.60 2.23 -6.04
CA LEU A 162 4.20 2.70 -4.80
C LEU A 162 5.29 3.73 -5.10
N PHE A 163 6.08 3.52 -6.17
CA PHE A 163 7.28 4.29 -6.50
C PHE A 163 6.99 5.44 -7.47
N ARG A 164 5.72 5.68 -7.79
CA ARG A 164 5.34 6.75 -8.70
C ARG A 164 5.71 8.11 -8.10
N ALA A 165 6.65 8.80 -8.74
CA ALA A 165 6.88 10.21 -8.49
C ALA A 165 5.71 11.03 -9.05
N LEU A 166 5.16 11.92 -8.24
CA LEU A 166 4.19 12.92 -8.67
C LEU A 166 4.92 14.25 -8.88
N GLU A 167 4.53 14.97 -9.92
CA GLU A 167 5.03 16.33 -10.11
C GLU A 167 4.54 17.23 -8.97
N ALA A 168 5.38 18.19 -8.59
CA ALA A 168 5.02 19.19 -7.61
C ALA A 168 3.82 19.98 -8.12
N ARG A 169 2.76 20.08 -7.31
CA ARG A 169 1.61 20.94 -7.65
C ARG A 169 2.05 22.41 -7.58
N PRO A 170 1.62 23.25 -8.53
CA PRO A 170 1.88 24.68 -8.45
C PRO A 170 1.17 25.27 -7.23
N LEU A 171 1.73 26.35 -6.66
CA LEU A 171 1.04 27.14 -5.65
C LEU A 171 -0.22 27.76 -6.25
N GLU A 172 -1.31 27.69 -5.49
CA GLU A 172 -2.56 28.36 -5.86
C GLU A 172 -2.66 29.72 -5.17
N SER A 173 -3.19 30.71 -5.88
CA SER A 173 -3.41 32.05 -5.33
C SER A 173 -4.89 32.31 -5.15
N ILE A 174 -5.27 32.78 -3.96
CA ILE A 174 -6.64 33.09 -3.61
C ILE A 174 -6.92 34.54 -4.02
N ASP A 175 -7.86 34.76 -4.95
CA ASP A 175 -8.08 36.07 -5.56
C ASP A 175 -8.83 37.07 -4.65
N VAL A 176 -8.16 37.54 -3.61
CA VAL A 176 -8.68 38.53 -2.67
C VAL A 176 -8.78 39.92 -3.30
N LEU A 177 -7.85 40.30 -4.19
CA LEU A 177 -7.89 41.61 -4.83
C LEU A 177 -9.02 41.74 -5.86
N GLY A 178 -9.35 40.66 -6.58
CA GLY A 178 -10.44 40.65 -7.56
C GLY A 178 -11.80 40.26 -6.98
N ALA A 179 -11.85 39.22 -6.14
CA ALA A 179 -13.10 38.65 -5.62
C ALA A 179 -13.34 38.94 -4.12
N GLY A 180 -12.44 39.65 -3.45
CA GLY A 180 -12.65 40.16 -2.08
C GLY A 180 -12.88 39.05 -1.06
N LYS A 181 -13.75 39.34 -0.09
CA LYS A 181 -14.11 38.39 0.99
C LYS A 181 -14.61 37.04 0.47
N ALA A 182 -15.30 37.02 -0.67
CA ALA A 182 -15.86 35.79 -1.22
C ALA A 182 -14.80 34.75 -1.58
N ALA A 183 -13.62 35.19 -2.05
CA ALA A 183 -12.50 34.30 -2.33
C ALA A 183 -12.00 33.57 -1.07
N LEU A 184 -11.94 34.28 0.06
CA LEU A 184 -11.53 33.70 1.35
C LEU A 184 -12.59 32.75 1.91
N VAL A 185 -13.87 33.05 1.74
CA VAL A 185 -14.97 32.15 2.16
C VAL A 185 -14.96 30.84 1.36
N ALA A 186 -14.72 30.93 0.04
CA ALA A 186 -14.57 29.74 -0.80
C ALA A 186 -13.34 28.92 -0.38
N ALA A 187 -12.18 29.57 -0.25
CA ALA A 187 -10.95 28.91 0.18
C ALA A 187 -11.08 28.27 1.58
N ASN A 188 -11.79 28.92 2.51
CA ASN A 188 -12.07 28.34 3.84
C ASN A 188 -12.78 26.99 3.76
N THR A 189 -13.73 26.89 2.83
CA THR A 189 -14.53 25.67 2.62
C THR A 189 -13.73 24.61 1.88
N ASP A 190 -13.10 24.99 0.76
CA ASP A 190 -12.42 24.05 -0.14
C ASP A 190 -11.16 23.46 0.51
N LEU A 191 -10.41 24.27 1.27
CA LEU A 191 -9.20 23.86 1.97
C LEU A 191 -9.45 23.40 3.42
N GLY A 192 -10.68 23.56 3.92
CA GLY A 192 -11.05 23.17 5.29
C GLY A 192 -10.31 23.94 6.37
N LEU A 193 -10.10 25.25 6.18
CA LEU A 193 -9.27 26.09 7.06
C LEU A 193 -9.93 26.38 8.42
N ALA A 194 -11.24 26.15 8.53
CA ALA A 194 -12.03 26.35 9.75
C ALA A 194 -11.93 27.77 10.34
N MET A 195 -11.76 28.77 9.48
CA MET A 195 -11.65 30.17 9.87
C MET A 195 -12.99 30.71 10.37
N SER A 196 -12.95 31.53 11.41
CA SER A 196 -14.07 32.34 11.86
C SER A 196 -14.26 33.60 10.98
N ASP A 197 -15.41 34.25 11.11
CA ASP A 197 -15.73 35.45 10.33
C ASP A 197 -14.72 36.60 10.56
N ASP A 198 -14.23 36.76 11.79
CA ASP A 198 -13.23 37.76 12.16
C ASP A 198 -11.84 37.43 11.64
N GLU A 199 -11.46 36.15 11.57
CA GLU A 199 -10.20 35.73 10.92
C GLU A 199 -10.23 36.00 9.42
N ILE A 200 -11.37 35.75 8.76
CA ILE A 200 -11.57 36.07 7.35
C ILE A 200 -11.44 37.58 7.12
N ASP A 201 -12.09 38.41 7.97
CA ASP A 201 -12.02 39.86 7.85
C ASP A 201 -10.60 40.40 8.10
N TYR A 202 -9.89 39.82 9.06
CA TYR A 202 -8.49 40.14 9.32
C TYR A 202 -7.60 39.85 8.10
N LEU A 203 -7.74 38.66 7.49
CA LEU A 203 -6.95 38.30 6.30
C LEU A 203 -7.30 39.20 5.11
N LEU A 204 -8.58 39.50 4.90
CA LEU A 204 -9.01 40.42 3.86
C LEU A 204 -8.32 41.78 4.01
N GLU A 205 -8.32 42.36 5.21
CA GLU A 205 -7.66 43.63 5.47
C GLU A 205 -6.15 43.55 5.22
N ALA A 206 -5.51 42.51 5.75
CA ALA A 206 -4.07 42.32 5.64
C ALA A 206 -3.59 42.21 4.19
N PHE A 207 -4.25 41.40 3.37
CA PHE A 207 -3.87 41.18 1.97
C PHE A 207 -4.28 42.34 1.05
N THR A 208 -5.39 43.01 1.36
CA THR A 208 -5.76 44.25 0.68
C THR A 208 -4.71 45.34 0.94
N LYS A 209 -4.29 45.51 2.20
CA LYS A 209 -3.24 46.47 2.57
C LYS A 209 -1.88 46.14 1.95
N ALA A 210 -1.56 44.85 1.83
CA ALA A 210 -0.34 44.37 1.19
C ALA A 210 -0.39 44.43 -0.35
N ALA A 211 -1.54 44.77 -0.93
CA ALA A 211 -1.78 44.84 -2.38
C ALA A 211 -1.33 43.55 -3.12
N ARG A 212 -1.58 42.38 -2.51
CA ARG A 212 -1.26 41.08 -3.10
C ARG A 212 -2.27 40.01 -2.68
N ASN A 213 -2.43 39.00 -3.51
CA ASN A 213 -3.23 37.83 -3.17
C ASN A 213 -2.47 36.88 -2.22
N PRO A 214 -3.16 36.25 -1.25
CA PRO A 214 -2.63 35.12 -0.50
C PRO A 214 -2.36 33.91 -1.41
N THR A 215 -1.54 33.00 -0.87
CA THR A 215 -1.37 31.65 -1.38
C THR A 215 -2.18 30.66 -0.55
N ASP A 216 -2.31 29.44 -1.03
CA ASP A 216 -2.96 28.29 -0.39
C ASP A 216 -2.15 27.68 0.79
N VAL A 217 -0.92 28.16 1.02
CA VAL A 217 -0.02 27.79 2.13
C VAL A 217 0.11 28.85 3.21
#